data_AF-A0A523IJX5-F1
#
_entry.id   AF-A0A523IJX5-F1
#
_cell.length_a   1.000
_cell.length_b   1.000
_cell.length_c   1.000
_cell.angle_alpha   90.00
_cell.angle_beta   90.00
_cell.angle_gamma   90.00
#
_symmetry.space_group_name_H-M   'P 1'
#
loop_
_entity.id
_entity.type
_entity.pdbx_description
1 polymer ?
#
loop_
_entity_poly.entity_id
_entity_poly.type
_entity_poly.pdbx_seq_one_letter_code
_entity_poly.pdbx_strand_id
1 'polypeptide(L)'
;MVERRSGGNWAITDPAPFLDQMRLIKDDGDWKMGLKKAIDISVAAHLEAIKSVEPGMYNHEIQAGILNVCSEKTGRRGMAIIVSSGPVITARFYTTT
;
A
#
# COMPACT_ATOMS: atom_id res chain seq x y z
N MET A 1 -26.12 -0.83 47.06
CA MET A 1 -26.33 -2.18 46.50
C MET A 1 -25.66 -2.24 45.14
N VAL A 2 -24.45 -2.79 45.07
CA VAL A 2 -23.75 -3.02 43.80
C VAL A 2 -24.29 -4.34 43.25
N GLU A 3 -25.06 -4.25 42.16
CA GLU A 3 -25.57 -5.43 41.47
C GLU A 3 -24.39 -6.22 40.90
N ARG A 4 -24.17 -7.43 41.44
CA ARG A 4 -23.22 -8.39 40.89
C ARG A 4 -23.69 -8.72 39.48
N ARG A 5 -22.99 -8.18 38.47
CA ARG A 5 -23.12 -8.67 37.09
C ARG A 5 -22.91 -10.18 37.12
N SER A 6 -24.00 -10.91 36.87
CA SER A 6 -24.01 -12.35 36.69
C SER A 6 -22.86 -12.76 35.79
N GLY A 7 -22.00 -13.66 36.28
CA GLY A 7 -20.88 -14.25 35.56
C GLY A 7 -21.37 -15.17 34.46
N GLY A 8 -21.93 -14.60 33.40
CA GLY A 8 -22.17 -15.29 32.15
C GLY A 8 -20.83 -15.52 31.45
N ASN A 9 -20.55 -16.76 31.07
CA ASN A 9 -19.41 -17.10 30.21
C ASN A 9 -19.64 -16.52 28.80
N TRP A 10 -19.37 -15.23 28.61
CA TRP A 10 -19.46 -14.60 27.30
C TRP A 10 -18.27 -15.04 26.46
N ALA A 11 -18.54 -15.84 25.43
CA ALA A 11 -17.53 -16.21 24.45
C ALA A 11 -17.13 -14.97 23.64
N ILE A 12 -15.97 -14.39 23.96
CA ILE A 12 -15.32 -13.40 23.11
C ILE A 12 -14.76 -14.15 21.90
N THR A 13 -15.32 -13.86 20.72
CA THR A 13 -14.90 -14.47 19.45
C THR A 13 -14.24 -13.39 18.60
N ASP A 14 -13.16 -13.75 17.90
CA ASP A 14 -12.47 -12.85 16.99
C ASP A 14 -13.37 -12.48 15.79
N PRO A 15 -13.69 -11.19 15.57
CA PRO A 15 -14.48 -10.76 14.43
C PRO A 15 -13.69 -10.72 13.11
N ALA A 16 -12.35 -10.84 13.14
CA ALA A 16 -11.50 -10.68 11.96
C ALA A 16 -11.94 -11.55 10.76
N PRO A 17 -12.29 -12.84 10.91
CA PRO A 17 -12.69 -13.67 9.78
C PRO A 17 -13.93 -13.14 9.04
N PHE A 18 -14.89 -12.57 9.76
CA PHE A 18 -16.10 -11.98 9.16
C PHE A 18 -15.78 -10.67 8.45
N LEU A 19 -14.97 -9.82 9.09
CA LEU A 19 -14.54 -8.56 8.50
C LEU A 19 -13.67 -8.77 7.25
N ASP A 20 -12.82 -9.79 7.25
CA ASP A 20 -11.97 -10.10 6.10
C ASP A 20 -12.79 -10.55 4.88
N GLN A 21 -13.86 -11.33 5.10
CA GLN A 21 -14.81 -11.69 4.04
C GLN A 21 -15.54 -10.46 3.49
N MET A 22 -15.96 -9.53 4.36
CA MET A 22 -16.56 -8.26 3.92
C MET A 22 -15.56 -7.40 3.14
N ARG A 23 -14.28 -7.38 3.53
CA ARG A 23 -13.23 -6.57 2.85
C ARG A 23 -12.83 -7.14 1.49
N LEU A 24 -13.11 -8.41 1.20
CA LEU A 24 -12.77 -9.07 -0.05
C LEU A 24 -13.58 -8.51 -1.23
N ILE A 25 -14.89 -8.29 -1.03
CA ILE A 25 -15.80 -7.79 -2.06
C ILE A 25 -15.89 -6.28 -1.93
N LYS A 26 -15.49 -5.56 -2.99
CA LYS A 26 -15.51 -4.09 -3.01
C LYS A 26 -16.84 -3.57 -3.51
N ASP A 27 -17.35 -2.54 -2.85
CA ASP A 27 -18.49 -1.78 -3.36
C ASP A 27 -18.05 -0.62 -4.28
N ASP A 28 -19.04 0.01 -4.88
CA ASP A 28 -18.85 1.15 -5.78
C ASP A 28 -18.19 2.37 -5.09
N GLY A 29 -18.43 2.54 -3.78
CA GLY A 29 -17.85 3.60 -2.96
C GLY A 29 -16.36 3.39 -2.75
N ASP A 30 -15.95 2.19 -2.33
CA ASP A 30 -14.55 1.77 -2.18
C ASP A 30 -13.76 1.98 -3.48
N TRP A 31 -14.35 1.59 -4.60
CA TRP A 31 -13.73 1.73 -5.92
C TRP A 31 -13.52 3.19 -6.31
N LYS A 32 -14.57 4.00 -6.21
CA LYS A 32 -14.56 5.41 -6.66
C LYS A 32 -13.79 6.32 -5.71
N MET A 33 -13.87 6.10 -4.41
CA MET A 33 -13.29 6.99 -3.40
C MET A 33 -11.80 6.70 -3.14
N GLY A 34 -11.38 5.42 -3.20
CA GLY A 34 -10.04 5.01 -2.79
C GLY A 34 -9.22 4.39 -3.91
N LEU A 35 -9.68 3.26 -4.44
CA LEU A 35 -8.87 2.39 -5.31
C LEU A 35 -8.51 3.06 -6.63
N LYS A 36 -9.49 3.62 -7.34
CA LYS A 36 -9.24 4.26 -8.64
C LYS A 36 -8.24 5.41 -8.54
N LYS A 37 -8.43 6.29 -7.56
CA LYS A 37 -7.52 7.42 -7.32
C LYS A 37 -6.10 6.93 -6.97
N ALA A 38 -5.97 5.90 -6.15
CA ALA A 38 -4.67 5.33 -5.80
C ALA A 38 -3.97 4.71 -7.02
N ILE A 39 -4.73 4.05 -7.90
CA ILE A 39 -4.22 3.51 -9.18
C ILE A 39 -3.74 4.65 -10.06
N ASP A 40 -4.54 5.69 -10.26
CA ASP A 40 -4.20 6.82 -11.13
C ASP A 40 -2.90 7.53 -10.68
N ILE A 41 -2.74 7.70 -9.36
CA ILE A 41 -1.52 8.29 -8.77
C ILE A 41 -0.32 7.37 -8.98
N SER A 42 -0.50 6.06 -8.78
CA SER A 42 0.56 5.08 -9.01
C SER A 42 1.00 5.08 -10.46
N VAL A 43 0.05 5.11 -11.42
CA VAL A 43 0.35 5.19 -12.85
C VAL A 43 1.15 6.46 -13.17
N ALA A 44 0.73 7.60 -12.64
CA ALA A 44 1.44 8.86 -12.84
C ALA A 44 2.89 8.80 -12.32
N ALA A 45 3.11 8.23 -11.14
CA ALA A 45 4.44 8.08 -10.55
C ALA A 45 5.34 7.15 -11.39
N HIS A 46 4.79 6.04 -11.91
CA HIS A 46 5.56 5.14 -12.78
C HIS A 46 5.90 5.81 -14.13
N LEU A 47 4.97 6.57 -14.71
CA LEU A 47 5.20 7.28 -15.97
C LEU A 47 6.25 8.37 -15.82
N GLU A 48 6.27 9.09 -14.70
CA GLU A 48 7.31 10.07 -14.41
C GLU A 48 8.66 9.37 -14.27
N ALA A 49 8.74 8.28 -13.50
CA ALA A 49 9.97 7.49 -13.35
C ALA A 49 10.50 7.01 -14.70
N ILE A 50 9.64 6.47 -15.59
CA ILE A 50 10.04 6.03 -16.93
C ILE A 50 10.62 7.19 -17.76
N LYS A 51 10.09 8.41 -17.60
CA LYS A 51 10.56 9.59 -18.33
C LYS A 51 11.87 10.15 -17.78
N SER A 52 12.13 9.98 -16.49
CA SER A 52 13.31 10.52 -15.82
C SER A 52 14.51 9.58 -15.81
N VAL A 53 14.33 8.29 -16.17
CA VAL A 53 15.39 7.29 -16.12
C VAL A 53 16.40 7.50 -17.23
N GLU A 54 17.67 7.58 -16.84
CA GLU A 54 18.82 7.65 -17.73
C GLU A 54 19.86 6.56 -17.37
N PRO A 55 20.63 6.06 -18.34
CA PRO A 55 21.74 5.14 -18.06
C PRO A 55 22.74 5.76 -17.08
N GLY A 56 23.08 5.03 -16.02
CA GLY A 56 24.00 5.49 -14.97
C GLY A 56 23.32 5.95 -13.68
N MET A 57 22.00 6.13 -13.69
CA MET A 57 21.23 6.37 -12.46
C MET A 57 21.20 5.14 -11.56
N TYR A 58 21.20 5.38 -10.25
CA TYR A 58 21.03 4.36 -9.24
C TYR A 58 19.55 4.09 -8.93
N ASN A 59 19.26 2.87 -8.50
CA ASN A 59 17.90 2.43 -8.18
C ASN A 59 17.21 3.29 -7.10
N HIS A 60 17.97 3.81 -6.13
CA HIS A 60 17.43 4.65 -5.06
C HIS A 60 17.03 6.06 -5.55
N GLU A 61 17.69 6.58 -6.60
CA GLU A 61 17.34 7.88 -7.20
C GLU A 61 15.98 7.78 -7.91
N ILE A 62 15.77 6.69 -8.65
CA ILE A 62 14.48 6.38 -9.27
C ILE A 62 13.39 6.17 -8.19
N GLN A 63 13.73 5.46 -7.10
CA GLN A 63 12.82 5.25 -5.98
C GLN A 63 12.40 6.57 -5.32
N ALA A 64 13.32 7.53 -5.19
CA ALA A 64 13.05 8.86 -4.62
C ALA A 64 12.09 9.68 -5.50
N GLY A 65 12.22 9.61 -6.83
CA GLY A 65 11.28 10.26 -7.76
C GLY A 65 9.84 9.75 -7.58
N ILE A 66 9.68 8.42 -7.58
CA ILE A 66 8.36 7.79 -7.34
C ILE A 66 7.79 8.19 -5.97
N LEU A 67 8.64 8.27 -4.95
CA LEU A 67 8.22 8.66 -3.60
C LEU A 67 7.78 10.13 -3.55
N ASN A 68 8.45 11.02 -4.29
CA ASN A 68 8.10 12.43 -4.33
C ASN A 68 6.67 12.61 -4.90
N VAL A 69 6.37 12.01 -6.05
CA VAL A 69 5.02 12.07 -6.65
C VAL A 69 3.96 11.48 -5.73
N CYS A 70 4.24 10.34 -5.11
CA CYS A 70 3.29 9.74 -4.16
C CYS A 70 3.04 10.67 -2.96
N SER A 71 4.09 11.29 -2.43
CA SER A 71 4.04 12.18 -1.27
C SER A 71 3.28 13.47 -1.57
N GLU A 72 3.50 14.06 -2.75
CA GLU A 72 2.77 15.25 -3.19
C GLU A 72 1.26 15.00 -3.34
N LYS A 73 0.86 13.81 -3.81
CA LYS A 73 -0.55 13.51 -4.10
C LYS A 73 -1.33 12.93 -2.92
N THR A 74 -0.68 12.16 -2.05
CA THR A 74 -1.34 11.41 -0.97
C THR A 74 -0.66 11.53 0.39
N GLY A 75 0.58 11.99 0.45
CA GLY A 75 1.39 12.08 1.66
C GLY A 75 1.87 10.74 2.22
N ARG A 76 1.49 9.59 1.63
CA ARG A 76 1.88 8.24 2.10
C ARG A 76 1.97 7.25 0.95
N ARG A 77 2.90 6.30 1.05
CA ARG A 77 2.98 5.13 0.15
C ARG A 77 2.17 3.96 0.72
N GLY A 78 1.53 3.19 -0.17
CA GLY A 78 0.79 1.97 0.24
C GLY A 78 1.71 0.83 0.68
N MET A 79 2.90 0.72 0.10
CA MET A 79 3.94 -0.26 0.44
C MET A 79 5.34 0.34 0.17
N ALA A 80 6.40 -0.38 0.55
CA ALA A 80 7.76 -0.09 0.10
C ALA A 80 7.86 -0.13 -1.45
N ILE A 81 8.57 0.85 -2.02
CA ILE A 81 8.81 0.94 -3.47
C ILE A 81 10.00 0.05 -3.82
N ILE A 82 9.89 -0.75 -4.87
CA ILE A 82 10.90 -1.74 -5.28
C ILE A 82 11.38 -1.35 -6.69
N VAL A 83 12.69 -1.09 -6.88
CA VAL A 83 13.28 -0.63 -8.16
C VAL A 83 14.55 -1.41 -8.52
N SER A 84 14.52 -2.29 -9.52
CA SER A 84 15.63 -3.19 -9.85
C SER A 84 16.19 -2.85 -11.20
N SER A 85 17.49 -3.07 -11.32
CA SER A 85 18.20 -3.03 -12.58
C SER A 85 19.22 -4.16 -12.62
N GLY A 86 19.53 -4.63 -13.84
CA GLY A 86 20.55 -5.63 -14.10
C GLY A 86 20.36 -6.92 -13.29
N PRO A 87 21.41 -7.47 -12.66
CA PRO A 87 21.35 -8.77 -11.96
C PRO A 87 20.45 -8.75 -10.72
N VAL A 88 20.05 -7.56 -10.22
CA VAL A 88 19.20 -7.42 -9.03
C VAL A 88 17.71 -7.65 -9.36
N ILE A 89 17.32 -7.70 -10.64
CA ILE A 89 15.93 -7.99 -11.06
C ILE A 89 15.44 -9.38 -10.62
N THR A 90 16.35 -10.32 -10.40
CA THR A 90 16.01 -11.67 -9.92
C THR A 90 15.79 -11.71 -8.40
N ALA A 91 16.09 -10.64 -7.67
CA ALA A 91 15.83 -10.57 -6.23
C ALA A 91 14.39 -10.09 -5.97
N ARG A 92 13.63 -10.87 -5.20
CA ARG A 92 12.17 -10.66 -5.01
C ARG A 92 11.81 -9.48 -4.11
N PHE A 93 12.70 -9.08 -3.20
CA PHE A 93 12.47 -8.03 -2.20
C PHE A 93 13.76 -7.24 -1.89
N TYR A 94 14.50 -6.82 -2.92
CA TYR A 94 15.58 -5.87 -2.66
C TYR A 94 14.94 -4.48 -2.45
N THR A 95 15.20 -3.89 -1.29
CA THR A 95 15.08 -2.45 -1.07
C THR A 95 16.49 -2.01 -0.74
N THR A 96 17.08 -1.17 -1.58
CA THR A 96 18.34 -0.51 -1.21
C THR A 96 17.97 0.51 -0.13
N THR A 97 18.50 0.32 1.07
CA THR A 97 18.45 1.32 2.15
C THR A 97 19.48 2.41 1.89
#